data_AF-A0A4Y0BQP9-F1
#
_entry.id   AF-A0A4Y0BQP9-F1
#
_cell.length_a   1.000
_cell.length_b   1.000
_cell.length_c   1.000
_cell.angle_alpha   90.00
_cell.angle_beta   90.00
_cell.angle_gamma   90.00
#
_symmetry.space_group_name_H-M   'P 1'
#
loop_
_entity.id
_entity.type
_entity.pdbx_description
1 polymer ?
#
loop_
_entity_poly.entity_id
_entity_poly.type
_entity_poly.pdbx_seq_one_letter_code
_entity_poly.pdbx_strand_id
1 'polypeptide(L)'
;MKMIPFWMVTMAYLWCAIGVSHGAILTTTCMQFEEDYNFKEDKFAGTWYEVRRLNDPSVPHHEDCVVMNYRISEKGIFNIRQSYQIGDESEPIYRGGVAEPKVLQNARIPKFLERFNTTDAADPDTSIDIVATDYSSYAVIYSCTSINSTHKIESAWVLSRQPALAKNVVELVNLFLETRFTRADHKWRATIQTADYCKPTLVEDLSTHSAVSRVRFSIPLVTLLAALLVKVFY
;
A
#
# COMPACT_ATOMS: atom_id res chain seq x y z
N MET A 1 47.44 -24.05 -19.65
CA MET A 1 46.11 -24.19 -19.03
C MET A 1 46.24 -23.70 -17.58
N LYS A 2 45.77 -22.49 -17.24
CA LYS A 2 45.93 -21.93 -15.89
C LYS A 2 44.89 -22.58 -14.96
N MET A 3 45.35 -23.40 -14.02
CA MET A 3 44.51 -24.00 -12.99
C MET A 3 44.00 -22.90 -12.06
N ILE A 4 42.70 -22.65 -12.10
CA ILE A 4 42.04 -21.75 -11.16
C ILE A 4 42.02 -22.47 -9.80
N PRO A 5 42.65 -21.90 -8.76
CA PRO A 5 42.83 -22.58 -7.50
C PRO A 5 41.49 -22.66 -6.74
N PHE A 6 41.21 -23.83 -6.16
CA PHE A 6 39.91 -24.22 -5.58
C PHE A 6 39.32 -23.21 -4.57
N TRP A 7 40.17 -22.49 -3.84
CA TRP A 7 39.75 -21.46 -2.88
C TRP A 7 39.09 -20.22 -3.53
N MET A 8 39.41 -19.91 -4.79
CA MET A 8 38.72 -18.84 -5.52
C MET A 8 37.30 -19.25 -5.93
N VAL A 9 37.06 -20.55 -6.14
CA VAL A 9 35.70 -21.07 -6.39
C VAL A 9 34.87 -21.02 -5.10
N THR A 10 35.45 -21.37 -3.95
CA THR A 10 34.73 -21.31 -2.66
C THR A 10 34.39 -19.88 -2.23
N MET A 11 35.25 -18.90 -2.51
CA MET A 11 34.94 -17.49 -2.24
C MET A 11 33.84 -16.94 -3.15
N ALA A 12 33.78 -17.38 -4.42
CA ALA A 12 32.69 -17.03 -5.33
C ALA A 12 31.35 -17.64 -4.89
N TYR A 13 31.36 -18.87 -4.35
CA TYR A 13 30.16 -19.48 -3.75
C TYR A 13 29.72 -18.77 -2.46
N LEU A 14 30.65 -18.29 -1.63
CA LEU A 14 30.33 -17.47 -0.46
C LEU A 14 29.74 -16.10 -0.84
N TRP A 15 30.16 -15.51 -1.97
CA TRP A 15 29.62 -14.24 -2.46
C TRP A 15 28.22 -14.40 -3.08
N CYS A 16 27.94 -15.53 -3.74
CA CYS A 16 26.60 -15.85 -4.25
C CYS A 16 25.59 -16.24 -3.15
N ALA A 17 26.05 -16.57 -1.94
CA ALA A 17 25.21 -16.92 -0.80
C ALA A 17 24.70 -15.68 -0.02
N ILE A 18 25.17 -14.48 -0.36
CA ILE A 18 24.52 -13.24 0.07
C ILE A 18 23.28 -13.09 -0.83
N GLY A 19 22.25 -13.87 -0.50
CA GLY A 19 20.91 -13.62 -1.03
C GLY A 19 20.60 -12.14 -0.83
N VAL A 20 20.05 -11.52 -1.86
CA VAL A 20 19.56 -10.14 -1.79
C VAL A 20 18.70 -10.04 -0.54
N SER A 21 19.24 -9.39 0.50
CA SER A 21 18.45 -9.06 1.67
C SER A 21 17.38 -8.12 1.15
N HIS A 22 16.15 -8.63 1.08
CA HIS A 22 15.00 -7.79 0.81
C HIS A 22 15.04 -6.70 1.86
N GLY A 23 14.98 -5.45 1.42
CA GLY A 23 15.11 -4.34 2.34
C GLY A 23 14.08 -4.50 3.45
N ALA A 24 14.56 -4.53 4.69
CA ALA A 24 13.71 -4.47 5.86
C ALA A 24 14.43 -3.78 7.02
N ILE A 25 13.72 -2.95 7.78
CA ILE A 25 14.21 -2.48 9.08
C ILE A 25 14.14 -3.66 10.05
N LEU A 26 15.31 -4.19 10.42
CA LEU A 26 15.43 -5.28 11.37
C LEU A 26 15.42 -4.76 12.81
N THR A 27 14.54 -5.31 13.62
CA THR A 27 14.44 -5.00 15.05
C THR A 27 14.26 -6.26 15.88
N THR A 28 14.53 -6.19 17.18
CA THR A 28 14.25 -7.27 18.13
C THR A 28 12.89 -7.10 18.80
N THR A 29 12.32 -5.89 18.79
CA THR A 29 11.07 -5.55 19.47
C THR A 29 10.16 -4.70 18.59
N CYS A 30 8.85 -4.96 18.69
CA CYS A 30 7.85 -4.12 18.04
C CYS A 30 7.49 -2.93 18.93
N MET A 31 7.13 -1.82 18.30
CA MET A 31 6.47 -0.71 18.98
C MET A 31 5.16 -1.18 19.62
N GLN A 32 4.87 -0.65 20.79
CA GLN A 32 3.59 -0.83 21.46
C GLN A 32 2.79 0.45 21.32
N PHE A 33 1.53 0.29 20.96
CA PHE A 33 0.57 1.38 20.87
C PHE A 33 -0.56 1.06 21.86
N GLU A 34 -1.08 2.08 22.52
CA GLU A 34 -2.08 1.92 23.58
C GLU A 34 -3.45 2.48 23.17
N GLU A 35 -3.54 2.99 21.95
CA GLU A 35 -4.76 3.47 21.32
C GLU A 35 -5.85 2.42 21.41
N ASP A 36 -6.98 2.84 21.96
CA ASP A 36 -8.20 2.07 22.02
C ASP A 36 -9.29 2.88 21.32
N TYR A 37 -9.72 2.39 20.17
CA TYR A 37 -10.83 2.99 19.45
C TYR A 37 -11.63 1.96 18.68
N ASN A 38 -12.95 2.15 18.65
CA ASN A 38 -13.82 1.35 17.82
C ASN A 38 -13.61 1.74 16.36
N PHE A 39 -12.94 0.88 15.61
CA PHE A 39 -12.68 1.08 14.20
C PHE A 39 -13.98 1.15 13.40
N LYS A 40 -13.98 1.98 12.38
CA LYS A 40 -15.11 2.15 11.46
C LYS A 40 -14.66 1.81 10.06
N GLU A 41 -14.80 0.55 9.67
CA GLU A 41 -14.35 0.04 8.37
C GLU A 41 -14.99 0.82 7.22
N ASP A 42 -16.26 1.20 7.37
CA ASP A 42 -17.02 2.05 6.46
C ASP A 42 -16.36 3.39 6.17
N LYS A 43 -15.77 3.99 7.20
CA LYS A 43 -15.09 5.29 7.09
C LYS A 43 -13.66 5.17 6.59
N PHE A 44 -13.01 4.03 6.81
CA PHE A 44 -11.65 3.80 6.34
C PHE A 44 -11.58 3.44 4.85
N ALA A 45 -12.65 2.86 4.31
CA ALA A 45 -12.75 2.53 2.90
C ALA A 45 -12.48 3.73 1.97
N GLY A 46 -12.14 3.44 0.71
CA GLY A 46 -11.82 4.42 -0.31
C GLY A 46 -10.32 4.48 -0.60
N THR A 47 -9.90 5.55 -1.28
CA THR A 47 -8.52 5.71 -1.74
C THR A 47 -7.65 6.38 -0.70
N TRP A 48 -6.41 5.91 -0.63
CA TRP A 48 -5.33 6.40 0.20
C TRP A 48 -4.05 6.48 -0.63
N TYR A 49 -3.34 7.59 -0.48
CA TYR A 49 -2.02 7.84 -1.05
C TYR A 49 -1.00 7.62 0.05
N GLU A 50 0.00 6.79 -0.19
CA GLU A 50 1.12 6.69 0.72
C GLU A 50 1.99 7.93 0.54
N VAL A 51 2.10 8.77 1.56
CA VAL A 51 2.83 10.05 1.49
C VAL A 51 4.17 10.01 2.23
N ARG A 52 4.33 9.05 3.16
CA ARG A 52 5.59 8.78 3.86
C ARG A 52 5.70 7.31 4.23
N ARG A 53 6.93 6.83 4.36
CA ARG A 53 7.25 5.52 4.93
C ARG A 53 8.45 5.60 5.86
N LEU A 54 8.56 4.65 6.77
CA LEU A 54 9.84 4.39 7.43
C LEU A 54 10.87 4.03 6.35
N ASN A 55 12.00 4.73 6.39
CA ASN A 55 13.03 4.65 5.38
C ASN A 55 13.85 3.39 5.60
N ASP A 56 13.71 2.49 4.65
CA ASP A 56 14.50 1.30 4.56
C ASP A 56 15.77 1.54 3.74
N PRO A 57 16.96 1.58 4.36
CA PRO A 57 18.19 1.85 3.64
C PRO A 57 18.66 0.70 2.74
N SER A 58 18.08 -0.50 2.91
CA SER A 58 18.43 -1.68 2.11
C SER A 58 17.63 -1.80 0.81
N VAL A 59 16.62 -0.95 0.60
CA VAL A 59 15.87 -0.92 -0.67
C VAL A 59 16.62 -0.06 -1.70
N PRO A 60 17.14 -0.64 -2.79
CA PRO A 60 17.94 0.10 -3.79
C PRO A 60 17.08 1.01 -4.67
N HIS A 61 15.83 0.63 -4.92
CA HIS A 61 14.86 1.38 -5.70
C HIS A 61 13.57 1.48 -4.90
N HIS A 62 13.20 2.70 -4.53
CA HIS A 62 11.98 2.93 -3.78
C HIS A 62 10.76 2.94 -4.69
N GLU A 63 9.67 2.41 -4.18
CA GLU A 63 8.36 2.61 -4.77
C GLU A 63 7.88 4.03 -4.40
N ASP A 64 7.33 4.70 -5.39
CA ASP A 64 6.63 5.96 -5.26
C ASP A 64 5.28 5.84 -5.97
N CYS A 65 4.49 6.92 -5.97
CA CYS A 65 3.17 6.94 -6.58
C CYS A 65 2.25 5.83 -6.06
N VAL A 66 2.45 5.44 -4.79
CA VAL A 66 1.72 4.34 -4.19
C VAL A 66 0.32 4.81 -3.83
N VAL A 67 -0.67 4.20 -4.46
CA VAL A 67 -2.09 4.48 -4.27
C VAL A 67 -2.79 3.18 -3.95
N MET A 68 -3.59 3.17 -2.89
CA MET A 68 -4.37 2.02 -2.45
C MET A 68 -5.84 2.38 -2.37
N ASN A 69 -6.71 1.54 -2.95
CA ASN A 69 -8.15 1.62 -2.80
C ASN A 69 -8.64 0.43 -1.99
N TYR A 70 -9.14 0.71 -0.79
CA TYR A 70 -9.78 -0.29 0.08
C TYR A 70 -11.28 -0.29 -0.16
N ARG A 71 -11.83 -1.43 -0.60
CA ARG A 71 -13.26 -1.62 -0.83
C ARG A 71 -13.82 -2.62 0.16
N ILE A 72 -14.84 -2.21 0.90
CA ILE A 72 -15.48 -3.10 1.86
C ILE A 72 -16.11 -4.29 1.14
N SER A 73 -15.90 -5.45 1.73
CA SER A 73 -16.54 -6.70 1.41
C SER A 73 -17.36 -7.16 2.61
N GLU A 74 -17.61 -8.46 2.74
CA GLU A 74 -18.35 -9.01 3.86
C GLU A 74 -17.51 -9.00 5.15
N LYS A 75 -18.18 -8.88 6.31
CA LYS A 75 -17.57 -9.09 7.64
C LYS A 75 -16.34 -8.20 7.94
N GLY A 76 -16.31 -6.98 7.41
CA GLY A 76 -15.22 -6.02 7.66
C GLY A 76 -13.94 -6.31 6.87
N ILE A 77 -13.97 -7.24 5.92
CA ILE A 77 -12.86 -7.52 5.00
C ILE A 77 -12.76 -6.38 3.97
N PHE A 78 -11.55 -5.98 3.62
CA PHE A 78 -11.30 -5.10 2.49
C PHE A 78 -10.77 -5.87 1.29
N ASN A 79 -11.31 -5.62 0.10
CA ASN A 79 -10.62 -5.89 -1.16
C ASN A 79 -9.69 -4.71 -1.47
N ILE A 80 -8.43 -5.00 -1.75
CA ILE A 80 -7.40 -4.01 -2.03
C ILE A 80 -7.15 -3.96 -3.53
N ARG A 81 -7.05 -2.75 -4.08
CA ARG A 81 -6.37 -2.49 -5.34
C ARG A 81 -5.29 -1.46 -5.12
N GLN A 82 -4.07 -1.83 -5.45
CA GLN A 82 -2.89 -0.98 -5.30
C GLN A 82 -2.27 -0.73 -6.67
N SER A 83 -1.75 0.49 -6.85
CA SER A 83 -0.79 0.83 -7.89
C SER A 83 0.44 1.48 -7.28
N TYR A 84 1.59 1.27 -7.88
CA TYR A 84 2.85 1.94 -7.53
C TYR A 84 3.78 2.04 -8.74
N GLN A 85 4.82 2.85 -8.62
CA GLN A 85 5.81 3.08 -9.67
C GLN A 85 7.22 2.92 -9.10
N ILE A 86 8.14 2.34 -9.88
CA ILE A 86 9.55 2.19 -9.51
C ILE A 86 10.40 2.97 -10.53
N GLY A 87 10.88 4.15 -10.14
CA GLY A 87 11.55 5.10 -11.07
C GLY A 87 10.56 5.98 -11.85
N ASP A 88 11.03 7.09 -12.40
CA ASP A 88 10.22 8.16 -13.04
C ASP A 88 9.65 7.79 -14.42
N GLU A 89 10.36 6.96 -15.18
CA GLU A 89 9.95 6.56 -16.53
C GLU A 89 9.12 5.27 -16.58
N SER A 90 8.93 4.60 -15.43
CA SER A 90 8.22 3.32 -15.37
C SER A 90 6.71 3.48 -15.42
N GLU A 91 6.05 2.51 -16.06
CA GLU A 91 4.58 2.40 -16.01
C GLU A 91 4.11 1.94 -14.63
N PRO A 92 2.89 2.33 -14.18
CA PRO A 92 2.33 1.86 -12.92
C PRO A 92 2.17 0.34 -12.90
N ILE A 93 2.64 -0.27 -11.83
CA ILE A 93 2.46 -1.68 -11.52
C ILE A 93 1.21 -1.83 -10.67
N TYR A 94 0.36 -2.80 -11.00
CA TYR A 94 -0.91 -3.04 -10.31
C TYR A 94 -0.88 -4.35 -9.54
N ARG A 95 -1.44 -4.33 -8.33
CA ARG A 95 -1.66 -5.52 -7.49
C ARG A 95 -3.07 -5.47 -6.90
N GLY A 96 -3.68 -6.64 -6.78
CA GLY A 96 -4.95 -6.82 -6.05
C GLY A 96 -4.72 -7.68 -4.83
N GLY A 97 -5.54 -7.54 -3.80
CA GLY A 97 -5.40 -8.32 -2.57
C GLY A 97 -6.60 -8.23 -1.66
N VAL A 98 -6.47 -8.76 -0.46
CA VAL A 98 -7.48 -8.71 0.61
C VAL A 98 -6.83 -8.30 1.93
N ALA A 99 -7.54 -7.53 2.75
CA ALA A 99 -7.21 -7.27 4.15
C ALA A 99 -8.30 -7.87 5.04
N GLU A 100 -7.96 -8.92 5.79
CA GLU A 100 -8.90 -9.59 6.68
C GLU A 100 -8.70 -9.12 8.13
N PRO A 101 -9.78 -8.77 8.87
CA PRO A 101 -9.65 -8.45 10.29
C PRO A 101 -9.05 -9.64 11.04
N LYS A 102 -7.97 -9.40 11.77
CA LYS A 102 -7.40 -10.41 12.64
C LYS A 102 -8.24 -10.46 13.91
N VAL A 103 -9.09 -11.48 14.04
CA VAL A 103 -9.95 -11.67 15.22
C VAL A 103 -9.07 -11.80 16.45
N LEU A 104 -8.94 -10.70 17.18
CA LEU A 104 -8.28 -10.68 18.47
C LEU A 104 -9.32 -10.15 19.44
N GLN A 105 -9.87 -11.08 20.23
CA GLN A 105 -10.57 -10.68 21.44
C GLN A 105 -9.66 -9.70 22.19
N ASN A 106 -10.12 -8.47 22.39
CA ASN A 106 -9.43 -7.39 23.11
C ASN A 106 -8.22 -6.73 22.40
N ALA A 107 -8.09 -6.79 21.07
CA ALA A 107 -7.14 -5.90 20.40
C ALA A 107 -7.63 -4.44 20.50
N ARG A 108 -6.92 -3.62 21.28
CA ARG A 108 -7.17 -2.17 21.43
C ARG A 108 -6.99 -1.43 20.11
N ILE A 109 -6.07 -1.92 19.27
CA ILE A 109 -5.75 -1.37 17.96
C ILE A 109 -6.36 -2.26 16.88
N PRO A 110 -6.96 -1.69 15.82
CA PRO A 110 -7.48 -2.44 14.69
C PRO A 110 -6.34 -3.13 13.93
N LYS A 111 -6.43 -4.45 13.76
CA LYS A 111 -5.41 -5.27 13.09
C LYS A 111 -5.98 -6.00 11.90
N PHE A 112 -5.25 -5.98 10.79
CA PHE A 112 -5.60 -6.69 9.57
C PHE A 112 -4.44 -7.56 9.10
N LEU A 113 -4.76 -8.66 8.44
CA LEU A 113 -3.80 -9.43 7.66
C LEU A 113 -4.03 -9.10 6.19
N GLU A 114 -3.08 -8.39 5.58
CA GLU A 114 -3.07 -8.07 4.16
C GLU A 114 -2.38 -9.18 3.36
N ARG A 115 -3.05 -9.63 2.30
CA ARG A 115 -2.54 -10.63 1.35
C ARG A 115 -2.76 -10.15 -0.07
N PHE A 116 -1.67 -9.95 -0.80
CA PHE A 116 -1.73 -9.65 -2.22
C PHE A 116 -1.80 -10.92 -3.07
N ASN A 117 -2.53 -10.84 -4.18
CA ASN A 117 -2.66 -11.91 -5.15
C ASN A 117 -1.38 -11.97 -5.99
N THR A 118 -0.47 -12.83 -5.57
CA THR A 118 0.83 -13.03 -6.18
C THR A 118 1.16 -14.51 -6.23
N THR A 119 1.90 -14.92 -7.27
CA THR A 119 2.48 -16.27 -7.35
C THR A 119 3.89 -16.32 -6.77
N ASP A 120 4.41 -15.16 -6.36
CA ASP A 120 5.74 -15.06 -5.78
C ASP A 120 5.70 -15.49 -4.31
N ALA A 121 6.37 -16.60 -4.00
CA ALA A 121 6.48 -17.10 -2.64
C ALA A 121 7.28 -16.14 -1.73
N ALA A 122 7.99 -15.17 -2.29
CA ALA A 122 8.73 -14.14 -1.56
C ALA A 122 7.89 -12.92 -1.17
N ASP A 123 6.59 -12.87 -1.50
CA ASP A 123 5.67 -11.79 -1.14
C ASP A 123 4.78 -12.25 0.03
N PRO A 124 5.21 -12.03 1.30
CA PRO A 124 4.53 -12.59 2.46
C PRO A 124 3.26 -11.81 2.82
N ASP A 125 2.33 -12.52 3.47
CA ASP A 125 1.20 -11.85 4.15
C ASP A 125 1.72 -10.83 5.16
N THR A 126 1.16 -9.63 5.16
CA THR A 126 1.59 -8.52 6.01
C THR A 126 0.56 -8.26 7.10
N SER A 127 0.98 -8.38 8.36
CA SER A 127 0.14 -7.96 9.50
C SER A 127 0.26 -6.45 9.66
N ILE A 128 -0.86 -5.73 9.53
CA ILE A 128 -0.91 -4.29 9.71
C ILE A 128 -1.77 -3.90 10.91
N ASP A 129 -1.32 -2.86 11.61
CA ASP A 129 -2.00 -2.20 12.71
C ASP A 129 -2.33 -0.77 12.29
N ILE A 130 -3.58 -0.36 12.38
CA ILE A 130 -3.98 1.04 12.11
C ILE A 130 -3.83 1.82 13.41
N VAL A 131 -2.67 2.45 13.61
CA VAL A 131 -2.29 3.03 14.91
C VAL A 131 -2.84 4.43 15.13
N ALA A 132 -3.16 5.15 14.05
CA ALA A 132 -3.87 6.44 14.11
C ALA A 132 -4.63 6.67 12.81
N THR A 133 -5.84 7.22 12.88
CA THR A 133 -6.54 7.71 11.70
C THR A 133 -7.67 8.65 12.11
N ASP A 134 -7.93 9.66 11.28
CA ASP A 134 -9.15 10.48 11.36
C ASP A 134 -10.16 10.10 10.26
N TYR A 135 -9.89 9.01 9.54
CA TYR A 135 -10.62 8.46 8.40
C TYR A 135 -10.69 9.33 7.14
N SER A 136 -10.53 10.64 7.28
CA SER A 136 -10.91 11.63 6.26
C SER A 136 -9.74 12.46 5.73
N SER A 137 -8.60 12.44 6.42
CA SER A 137 -7.40 13.13 5.96
C SER A 137 -6.14 12.28 6.05
N TYR A 138 -5.93 11.51 7.13
CA TYR A 138 -4.73 10.71 7.30
C TYR A 138 -4.97 9.37 7.99
N ALA A 139 -4.03 8.45 7.80
CA ALA A 139 -3.87 7.27 8.62
C ALA A 139 -2.38 6.98 8.81
N VAL A 140 -2.02 6.38 9.94
CA VAL A 140 -0.69 5.84 10.20
C VAL A 140 -0.86 4.34 10.38
N ILE A 141 -0.14 3.59 9.56
CA ILE A 141 -0.16 2.13 9.55
C ILE A 141 1.20 1.63 10.02
N TYR A 142 1.18 0.62 10.87
CA TYR A 142 2.37 -0.04 11.40
C TYR A 142 2.35 -1.53 11.07
N SER A 143 3.51 -2.10 10.75
CA SER A 143 3.71 -3.54 10.59
C SER A 143 4.97 -3.95 11.35
N CYS A 144 4.87 -5.05 12.08
CA CYS A 144 6.01 -5.66 12.74
C CYS A 144 5.84 -7.17 12.83
N THR A 145 6.60 -7.89 12.02
CA THR A 145 6.44 -9.34 11.84
C THR A 145 7.72 -10.07 12.22
N SER A 146 7.61 -11.11 13.04
CA SER A 146 8.76 -11.94 13.41
C SER A 146 9.25 -12.74 12.21
N ILE A 147 10.55 -12.69 11.93
CA ILE A 147 11.20 -13.52 10.90
C ILE A 147 11.89 -14.75 11.50
N ASN A 148 12.28 -14.66 12.77
CA ASN A 148 12.81 -15.77 13.55
C ASN A 148 12.53 -15.52 15.04
N SER A 149 13.14 -16.31 15.93
CA SER A 149 12.92 -16.22 17.38
C SER A 149 13.40 -14.91 18.01
N THR A 150 14.25 -14.14 17.32
CA THR A 150 14.94 -12.96 17.88
C THR A 150 14.74 -11.68 17.07
N HIS A 151 14.52 -11.80 15.76
CA HIS A 151 14.42 -10.67 14.84
C HIS A 151 13.03 -10.55 14.23
N LYS A 152 12.70 -9.31 13.90
CA LYS A 152 11.45 -8.87 13.33
C LYS A 152 11.75 -7.88 12.21
N ILE A 153 10.88 -7.87 11.22
CA ILE A 153 10.84 -6.85 10.17
C ILE A 153 9.80 -5.81 10.59
N GLU A 154 10.22 -4.56 10.59
CA GLU A 154 9.39 -3.41 10.92
C GLU A 154 9.20 -2.51 9.71
N SER A 155 7.96 -2.08 9.50
CA SER A 155 7.59 -1.10 8.47
C SER A 155 6.50 -0.20 9.02
N ALA A 156 6.43 1.04 8.54
CA ALA A 156 5.32 1.91 8.84
C ALA A 156 5.10 2.92 7.71
N TRP A 157 3.86 3.35 7.57
CA TRP A 157 3.42 4.21 6.48
C TRP A 157 2.50 5.30 7.00
N VAL A 158 2.61 6.48 6.42
CA VAL A 158 1.62 7.54 6.55
C VAL A 158 0.83 7.59 5.27
N LEU A 159 -0.47 7.40 5.40
CA LEU A 159 -1.42 7.51 4.31
C LEU A 159 -2.16 8.84 4.39
N SER A 160 -2.56 9.35 3.24
CA SER A 160 -3.34 10.57 3.07
C SER A 160 -4.53 10.32 2.15
N ARG A 161 -5.64 11.02 2.35
CA ARG A 161 -6.76 11.01 1.39
C ARG A 161 -6.48 11.80 0.11
N GLN A 162 -5.40 12.59 0.11
CA GLN A 162 -4.96 13.41 -1.01
C GLN A 162 -3.48 13.12 -1.32
N PRO A 163 -2.98 13.41 -2.54
CA PRO A 163 -1.57 13.21 -2.90
C PRO A 163 -0.57 13.91 -1.98
N ALA A 164 -1.01 14.94 -1.24
CA ALA A 164 -0.25 15.58 -0.18
C ALA A 164 -1.14 15.85 1.05
N LEU A 165 -0.54 15.81 2.24
CA LEU A 165 -1.23 16.19 3.48
C LEU A 165 -1.47 17.70 3.54
N ALA A 166 -2.62 18.11 4.07
CA ALA A 166 -2.88 19.51 4.40
C ALA A 166 -1.94 19.97 5.54
N LYS A 167 -1.59 21.27 5.57
CA LYS A 167 -0.59 21.81 6.52
C LYS A 167 -0.88 21.47 7.99
N ASN A 168 -2.12 21.65 8.43
CA ASN A 168 -2.54 21.34 9.80
C ASN A 168 -2.45 19.83 10.12
N VAL A 169 -2.65 18.97 9.12
CA VAL A 169 -2.54 17.51 9.28
C VAL A 169 -1.07 17.08 9.32
N VAL A 170 -0.18 17.76 8.58
CA VAL A 170 1.27 17.51 8.66
C VAL A 170 1.79 17.71 10.08
N GLU A 171 1.41 18.80 10.74
CA GLU A 171 1.83 19.08 12.12
C GLU A 171 1.34 18.01 13.10
N LEU A 172 0.07 17.61 12.98
CA LEU A 172 -0.53 16.55 13.79
C LEU A 172 0.20 15.21 13.60
N VAL A 173 0.44 14.82 12.34
CA VAL A 173 1.15 13.59 12.00
C VAL A 173 2.58 13.65 12.55
N ASN A 174 3.31 14.76 12.36
CA ASN A 174 4.66 14.91 12.89
C ASN A 174 4.70 14.72 14.41
N LEU A 175 3.78 15.34 15.15
CA LEU A 175 3.69 15.19 16.60
C LEU A 175 3.46 13.72 17.00
N PHE A 176 2.55 13.02 16.30
CA PHE A 176 2.31 11.59 16.55
C PHE A 176 3.57 10.76 16.30
N LEU A 177 4.23 10.99 15.16
CA LEU A 177 5.45 10.27 14.79
C LEU A 177 6.58 10.51 15.78
N GLU A 178 6.85 11.76 16.16
CA GLU A 178 7.90 12.12 17.11
C GLU A 178 7.64 11.57 18.53
N THR A 179 6.37 11.47 18.92
CA THR A 179 5.99 10.95 20.25
C THR A 179 6.06 9.43 20.31
N ARG A 180 5.71 8.74 19.22
CA ARG A 180 5.52 7.28 19.23
C ARG A 180 6.65 6.51 18.55
N PHE A 181 7.25 7.03 17.49
CA PHE A 181 8.35 6.40 16.75
C PHE A 181 9.70 6.99 17.19
N THR A 182 10.10 6.68 18.42
CA THR A 182 11.22 7.36 19.11
C THR A 182 12.58 6.68 18.92
N ARG A 183 12.65 5.55 18.22
CA ARG A 183 13.92 4.84 18.02
C ARG A 183 14.79 5.60 17.02
N ALA A 184 16.10 5.59 17.23
CA ALA A 184 17.05 6.36 16.41
C ALA A 184 17.10 5.93 14.93
N ASP A 185 16.66 4.71 14.62
CA ASP A 185 16.54 4.16 13.27
C ASP A 185 15.21 4.48 12.58
N HIS A 186 14.25 5.10 13.27
CA HIS A 186 12.98 5.56 12.70
C HIS A 186 13.14 6.85 11.90
N LYS A 187 13.82 6.74 10.76
CA LYS A 187 13.94 7.81 9.77
C LYS A 187 12.77 7.73 8.81
N TRP A 188 12.07 8.83 8.57
CA TRP A 188 10.94 8.88 7.64
C TRP A 188 11.36 9.43 6.28
N ARG A 189 10.97 8.73 5.21
CA ARG A 189 11.10 9.18 3.82
C ARG A 189 9.73 9.66 3.33
N ALA A 190 9.70 10.81 2.65
CA ALA A 190 8.54 11.23 1.87
C ALA A 190 8.52 10.50 0.52
N THR A 191 7.37 9.97 0.15
CA THR A 191 7.15 9.40 -1.19
C THR A 191 6.75 10.49 -2.18
N ILE A 192 6.92 10.22 -3.46
CA ILE A 192 6.55 11.14 -4.54
C ILE A 192 5.13 10.81 -4.99
N GLN A 193 4.28 11.83 -5.08
CA GLN A 193 2.87 11.75 -5.50
C GLN A 193 2.49 12.87 -6.47
N THR A 194 3.48 13.54 -7.07
CA THR A 194 3.27 14.70 -7.93
C THR A 194 2.96 14.26 -9.36
N ALA A 195 2.06 14.97 -10.04
CA ALA A 195 1.58 14.60 -11.36
C ALA A 195 2.62 14.71 -12.49
N ASP A 196 3.73 15.42 -12.26
CA ASP A 196 4.87 15.49 -13.17
C ASP A 196 5.76 14.23 -13.11
N TYR A 197 5.75 13.52 -11.97
CA TYR A 197 6.50 12.28 -11.77
C TYR A 197 5.62 11.02 -11.93
N CYS A 198 4.43 11.05 -11.34
CA CYS A 198 3.53 9.90 -11.29
C CYS A 198 2.71 9.77 -12.56
N LYS A 199 2.77 8.60 -13.20
CA LYS A 199 1.86 8.29 -14.31
C LYS A 199 0.42 8.08 -13.78
N PRO A 200 -0.62 8.48 -14.53
CA PRO A 200 -2.01 8.27 -14.11
C PRO A 200 -2.32 6.80 -13.83
N THR A 201 -3.13 6.53 -12.79
CA THR A 201 -3.47 5.16 -12.39
C THR A 201 -4.96 4.91 -12.41
N LEU A 202 -5.37 3.69 -12.79
CA LEU A 202 -6.79 3.29 -12.77
C LEU A 202 -7.35 3.16 -11.34
N VAL A 203 -6.49 3.11 -10.32
CA VAL A 203 -6.91 3.00 -8.91
C VAL A 203 -7.52 4.31 -8.42
N GLU A 204 -7.06 5.45 -8.93
CA GLU A 204 -7.63 6.77 -8.61
C GLU A 204 -9.07 6.90 -9.14
N ASP A 205 -9.35 6.43 -10.35
CA ASP A 205 -10.69 6.46 -10.97
C ASP A 205 -11.74 5.67 -10.17
N LEU A 206 -11.32 4.61 -9.48
CA LEU A 206 -12.20 3.82 -8.62
C LEU A 206 -12.77 4.62 -7.45
N SER A 207 -12.08 5.70 -7.03
CA SER A 207 -12.58 6.63 -6.02
C SER A 207 -13.70 7.50 -6.60
N THR A 208 -13.50 8.04 -7.80
CA THR A 208 -14.44 8.94 -8.48
C THR A 208 -15.77 8.24 -8.79
N HIS A 209 -15.73 6.97 -9.19
CA HIS A 209 -16.95 6.20 -9.48
C HIS A 209 -17.75 5.75 -8.25
N SER A 210 -17.17 5.83 -7.04
CA SER A 210 -17.90 5.52 -5.79
C SER A 210 -18.76 6.69 -5.30
N ALA A 211 -18.47 7.91 -5.75
CA ALA A 211 -19.33 9.08 -5.57
C ALA A 211 -20.36 9.15 -6.71
N VAL A 212 -21.55 8.59 -6.46
CA VAL A 212 -22.80 8.65 -7.25
C VAL A 212 -22.70 9.49 -8.54
N SER A 213 -22.37 8.85 -9.65
CA SER A 213 -22.80 9.32 -10.97
C SER A 213 -23.96 8.45 -11.40
N ARG A 214 -25.18 8.85 -11.02
CA ARG A 214 -26.37 8.44 -11.78
C ARG A 214 -26.28 9.12 -13.14
N VAL A 215 -25.50 8.54 -14.04
CA VAL A 215 -25.65 8.84 -15.47
C VAL A 215 -26.99 8.26 -15.87
N ARG A 216 -28.03 9.09 -15.84
CA ARG A 216 -29.27 8.80 -16.57
C ARG A 216 -28.89 8.79 -18.04
N PHE A 217 -28.65 7.61 -18.59
CA PHE A 217 -28.73 7.41 -20.03
C PHE A 217 -30.19 7.60 -20.44
N SER A 218 -30.59 8.84 -20.68
CA SER A 218 -31.76 9.13 -21.50
C SER A 218 -31.38 8.83 -22.94
N ILE A 219 -31.59 7.58 -23.37
CA ILE A 219 -31.56 7.25 -24.80
C ILE A 219 -32.79 7.94 -25.40
N PRO A 220 -32.64 8.88 -26.35
CA PRO A 220 -33.79 9.40 -27.07
C PRO A 220 -34.31 8.28 -27.97
N LEU A 221 -35.59 7.93 -27.81
CA LEU A 221 -36.30 6.87 -28.50
C LEU A 221 -36.51 7.13 -30.01
N VAL A 222 -35.62 7.88 -30.67
CA VAL A 222 -35.81 8.40 -32.04
C VAL A 222 -34.88 7.72 -33.06
N THR A 223 -33.86 6.97 -32.63
CA THR A 223 -32.92 6.32 -33.57
C THR A 223 -33.24 4.88 -33.94
N LEU A 224 -34.36 4.32 -33.49
CA LEU A 224 -34.76 2.92 -33.78
C LEU A 224 -35.72 2.76 -34.98
N LEU A 225 -36.19 3.84 -35.60
CA LEU A 225 -37.12 3.79 -36.74
C LEU A 225 -36.49 4.02 -38.12
N ALA A 226 -35.20 4.42 -38.19
CA ALA A 226 -34.55 4.70 -39.48
C ALA A 226 -33.88 3.47 -40.14
N ALA A 227 -33.78 2.34 -39.44
CA ALA A 227 -33.09 1.15 -39.95
C ALA A 227 -34.00 0.11 -40.64
N LEU A 228 -35.30 0.41 -40.83
CA LEU A 228 -36.27 -0.54 -41.42
C LEU A 228 -36.83 -0.14 -42.79
N LEU A 229 -36.27 0.87 -43.47
CA LEU A 229 -36.78 1.35 -44.77
C LEU A 229 -35.80 1.28 -45.95
N VAL A 230 -34.73 0.47 -45.90
CA VAL A 230 -33.79 0.33 -47.04
C VAL A 230 -33.62 -1.12 -47.50
N LYS A 231 -34.68 -1.95 -47.42
CA LYS A 231 -34.68 -3.29 -48.05
C LYS A 231 -36.02 -3.67 -48.70
N VAL A 232 -36.60 -2.75 -49.46
CA VAL A 232 -37.55 -3.05 -50.55
C VAL A 232 -37.18 -2.08 -51.68
N PHE A 233 -37.11 -2.58 -52.93
CA PHE A 233 -36.54 -1.93 -54.13
C PHE A 233 -35.02 -2.09 -54.33
N TYR A 234 -34.55 -3.33 -54.50
CA TYR A 234 -34.23 -3.92 -55.82
C TYR A 234 -33.97 -5.42 -55.66
#